data_AF-A0A3N1HYV8-F1
#
_entry.id   AF-A0A3N1HYV8-F1
#
_cell.length_a   1.000
_cell.length_b   1.000
_cell.length_c   1.000
_cell.angle_alpha   90.00
_cell.angle_beta   90.00
_cell.angle_gamma   90.00
#
_symmetry.space_group_name_H-M   'P 1'
#
loop_
_entity.id
_entity.type
_entity.pdbx_description
1 polymer ?
#
loop_
_entity_poly.entity_id
_entity_poly.type
_entity_poly.pdbx_seq_one_letter_code
_entity_poly.pdbx_strand_id
1 'polypeptide(L)'
;MTSGRGTLTALHLFLVWAATAAVMPVLGFGLVVAGWGGGAGAAVTVLVLGVPLMVVLLVLTGLPARTVVPLCGSAARRVGWAVAVFALGMLGVLAGLAAYSGDVDLGSAGTRIALTGVPYAVTAACFVPNRGVRLGAVAALAAGLVYGGFVGPAQAGQRRHAAEIARFREHPGLLYLGAAPSGMRVSRAVVGPAYFSVDYRPVREGYESGYVGLVVRTPLTPAPRCPEPADKGATCTVDAHGVMRVIRRLPGGAVDIALTQRHHDAEVEVGSQSLDESGLRRLLHTVHPLSDTELESLMREKAITQGH
;
A
#
# COMPACT_ATOMS: atom_id res chain seq x y z
N MET A 1 11.99 -34.42 39.85
CA MET A 1 10.71 -34.83 39.23
C MET A 1 10.04 -33.73 38.39
N THR A 2 10.71 -32.62 38.06
CA THR A 2 10.12 -31.45 37.38
C THR A 2 10.12 -31.52 35.84
N SER A 3 11.00 -32.31 35.21
CA SER A 3 11.11 -32.34 33.74
C SER A 3 9.87 -32.93 33.04
N GLY A 4 9.27 -34.00 33.58
CA GLY A 4 8.15 -34.68 32.94
C GLY A 4 6.88 -33.81 32.77
N ARG A 5 6.58 -32.94 33.74
CA ARG A 5 5.43 -32.02 33.64
C ARG A 5 5.67 -30.88 32.65
N GLY A 6 6.91 -30.40 32.55
CA GLY A 6 7.31 -29.40 31.56
C GLY A 6 7.17 -29.93 30.13
N THR A 7 7.71 -31.13 29.87
CA THR A 7 7.64 -31.79 28.57
C THR A 7 6.20 -32.06 28.15
N LEU A 8 5.34 -32.54 29.05
CA LEU A 8 3.92 -32.76 28.76
C LEU A 8 3.17 -31.46 28.43
N THR A 9 3.52 -30.36 29.11
CA THR A 9 2.94 -29.04 28.84
C THR A 9 3.36 -28.55 27.46
N ALA A 10 4.66 -28.62 27.14
CA ALA A 10 5.17 -28.23 25.83
C ALA A 10 4.54 -29.05 24.70
N LEU A 11 4.44 -30.37 24.88
CA LEU A 11 3.78 -31.27 23.93
C LEU A 11 2.31 -30.89 23.74
N HIS A 12 1.58 -30.60 24.82
CA HIS A 12 0.18 -30.18 24.72
C HIS A 12 0.01 -28.89 23.92
N LEU A 13 0.82 -27.86 24.21
CA LEU A 13 0.78 -26.59 23.48
C LEU A 13 1.17 -26.77 22.01
N PHE A 14 2.16 -27.61 21.74
CA PHE A 14 2.56 -27.96 20.39
C PHE A 14 1.45 -28.70 19.63
N LEU A 15 0.74 -29.63 20.26
CA LEU A 15 -0.40 -30.33 19.65
C LEU A 15 -1.55 -29.39 19.33
N VAL A 16 -1.87 -28.47 20.25
CA VAL A 16 -2.88 -27.42 20.01
C VAL A 16 -2.46 -26.55 18.83
N TRP A 17 -1.22 -26.07 18.82
CA TRP A 17 -0.67 -25.27 17.72
C TRP A 17 -0.72 -26.02 16.39
N ALA A 18 -0.20 -27.25 16.33
CA ALA A 18 -0.10 -28.03 15.11
C ALA A 18 -1.48 -28.37 14.53
N ALA A 19 -2.43 -28.80 15.37
CA ALA A 19 -3.79 -29.09 14.94
C ALA A 19 -4.48 -27.85 14.38
N THR A 20 -4.35 -26.71 15.05
CA THR A 20 -5.01 -25.47 14.62
C THR A 20 -4.33 -24.84 13.41
N ALA A 21 -3.00 -24.87 13.32
CA ALA A 21 -2.24 -24.39 12.16
C ALA A 21 -2.49 -25.22 10.89
N ALA A 22 -2.79 -26.52 11.03
CA ALA A 22 -3.13 -27.36 9.88
C ALA A 22 -4.59 -27.18 9.43
N VAL A 23 -5.54 -27.11 10.37
CA VAL A 23 -6.97 -27.13 10.04
C VAL A 23 -7.53 -25.75 9.69
N MET A 24 -7.03 -24.68 10.32
CA MET A 24 -7.55 -23.32 10.07
C MET A 24 -7.39 -22.85 8.62
N PRO A 25 -6.23 -23.03 7.94
CA PRO A 25 -6.11 -22.68 6.53
C PRO A 25 -7.07 -23.45 5.63
N VAL A 26 -7.28 -24.74 5.91
CA VAL A 26 -8.20 -25.59 5.14
C VAL A 26 -9.65 -25.12 5.31
N LEU A 27 -10.07 -24.78 6.53
CA LEU A 27 -11.39 -24.21 6.79
C LEU A 27 -11.56 -22.83 6.14
N GLY A 28 -10.55 -21.96 6.22
CA GLY A 28 -10.56 -20.65 5.57
C GLY A 28 -10.67 -20.76 4.05
N PHE A 29 -9.89 -21.66 3.45
CA PHE A 29 -9.98 -21.95 2.02
C PHE A 29 -11.36 -22.50 1.62
N GLY A 30 -11.89 -23.46 2.40
CA GLY A 30 -13.23 -24.01 2.17
C GLY A 30 -14.32 -22.95 2.23
N LEU A 31 -14.22 -21.98 3.15
CA LEU A 31 -15.11 -20.83 3.25
C LEU A 31 -15.06 -19.94 2.00
N VAL A 32 -13.86 -19.65 1.50
CA VAL A 32 -13.68 -18.84 0.28
C VAL A 32 -14.30 -19.55 -0.93
N VAL A 33 -14.01 -20.84 -1.12
CA VAL A 33 -14.58 -21.64 -2.21
C VAL A 33 -16.10 -21.73 -2.12
N ALA A 34 -16.63 -21.97 -0.92
CA ALA A 34 -18.07 -22.03 -0.67
C ALA A 34 -18.76 -20.70 -0.95
N GLY A 35 -18.15 -19.57 -0.54
CA GLY A 35 -18.67 -18.24 -0.80
C GLY A 35 -18.62 -17.85 -2.28
N TRP A 36 -17.59 -18.30 -3.01
CA TRP A 36 -17.42 -18.01 -4.44
C TRP A 36 -18.41 -18.76 -5.33
N GLY A 37 -18.70 -20.03 -5.03
CA GLY A 37 -19.49 -20.90 -5.90
C GLY A 37 -20.89 -21.29 -5.39
N GLY A 38 -21.14 -21.23 -4.07
CA GLY A 38 -22.34 -21.81 -3.45
C GLY A 38 -23.20 -20.84 -2.63
N GLY A 39 -22.80 -19.57 -2.51
CA GLY A 39 -23.52 -18.57 -1.74
C GLY A 39 -23.54 -18.82 -0.22
N ALA A 40 -24.38 -18.08 0.51
CA ALA A 40 -24.41 -18.10 1.97
C ALA A 40 -24.68 -19.49 2.57
N GLY A 41 -25.47 -20.35 1.89
CA GLY A 41 -25.79 -21.70 2.35
C GLY A 41 -24.56 -22.61 2.45
N ALA A 42 -23.67 -22.58 1.47
CA ALA A 42 -22.45 -23.38 1.47
C ALA A 42 -21.46 -22.91 2.57
N ALA A 43 -21.37 -21.60 2.79
CA ALA A 43 -20.55 -21.04 3.87
C ALA A 43 -21.07 -21.46 5.26
N VAL A 44 -22.40 -21.49 5.45
CA VAL A 44 -23.03 -22.00 6.68
C VAL A 44 -22.68 -23.46 6.91
N THR A 45 -22.71 -24.31 5.88
CA THR A 45 -22.34 -25.73 6.03
C THR A 45 -20.89 -25.91 6.47
N VAL A 46 -19.95 -25.14 5.91
CA VAL A 46 -18.54 -25.17 6.31
C VAL A 46 -18.37 -24.77 7.78
N LEU A 47 -19.13 -23.77 8.26
CA LEU A 47 -19.10 -23.36 9.66
C LEU A 47 -19.73 -24.41 10.60
N VAL A 48 -20.91 -24.93 10.23
CA VAL A 48 -21.65 -25.93 11.00
C VAL A 48 -20.86 -27.22 11.17
N LEU A 49 -20.03 -27.60 10.21
CA LEU A 49 -19.16 -28.78 10.31
C LEU A 49 -17.78 -28.45 10.87
N GLY A 50 -17.20 -27.32 10.46
CA GLY A 50 -15.85 -26.91 10.84
C GLY A 50 -15.72 -26.54 12.31
N VAL A 51 -16.69 -25.82 12.87
CA VAL A 51 -16.66 -25.42 14.29
C VAL A 51 -16.71 -26.64 15.22
N PRO A 52 -17.66 -27.59 15.07
CA PRO A 52 -17.65 -28.80 15.88
C PRO A 52 -16.40 -29.65 15.69
N LEU A 53 -15.91 -29.79 14.45
CA LEU A 53 -14.68 -30.54 14.17
C LEU A 53 -13.48 -29.95 14.92
N MET A 54 -13.33 -28.63 14.93
CA MET A 54 -12.27 -27.94 15.67
C MET A 54 -12.41 -28.14 17.17
N VAL A 55 -13.61 -28.03 17.71
CA VAL A 55 -13.86 -28.26 19.14
C VAL A 55 -13.54 -29.71 19.51
N VAL A 56 -13.93 -30.69 18.68
CA VAL A 56 -13.60 -32.11 18.90
C VAL A 56 -12.09 -32.34 18.86
N LEU A 57 -11.39 -31.80 17.87
CA LEU A 57 -9.92 -31.88 17.78
C LEU A 57 -9.25 -31.29 19.03
N LEU A 58 -9.69 -30.13 19.49
CA LEU A 58 -9.18 -29.53 20.72
C LEU A 58 -9.46 -30.43 21.93
N VAL A 59 -10.67 -30.98 22.08
CA VAL A 59 -11.00 -31.96 23.12
C VAL A 59 -10.05 -33.16 23.08
N LEU A 60 -9.67 -33.65 21.90
CA LEU A 60 -8.71 -34.74 21.74
C LEU A 60 -7.29 -34.33 22.18
N THR A 61 -6.83 -33.12 21.83
CA THR A 61 -5.52 -32.61 22.30
C THR A 61 -5.45 -32.40 23.82
N GLY A 62 -6.60 -32.26 24.49
CA GLY A 62 -6.72 -32.18 25.94
C GLY A 62 -6.69 -33.54 26.66
N LEU A 63 -6.75 -34.67 25.94
CA LEU A 63 -6.68 -36.02 26.51
C LEU A 63 -5.34 -36.33 27.21
N PRO A 64 -4.17 -36.10 26.59
CA PRO A 64 -2.89 -36.34 27.26
C PRO A 64 -2.60 -35.34 28.40
N ALA A 65 -3.26 -34.18 28.39
CA ALA A 65 -3.05 -33.11 29.36
C ALA A 65 -3.97 -33.18 30.60
N ARG A 66 -4.78 -34.25 30.74
CA ARG A 66 -5.73 -34.45 31.87
C ARG A 66 -5.09 -34.30 33.26
N THR A 67 -3.80 -34.61 33.38
CA THR A 67 -3.03 -34.55 34.63
C THR A 67 -2.33 -33.20 34.87
N VAL A 68 -2.33 -32.30 33.88
CA VAL A 68 -1.59 -31.03 33.88
C VAL A 68 -2.54 -29.83 33.84
N VAL A 69 -3.68 -29.95 33.17
CA VAL A 69 -4.70 -28.90 33.07
C VAL A 69 -5.91 -29.30 33.95
N PRO A 70 -6.18 -28.60 35.07
CA PRO A 70 -7.27 -28.93 35.99
C PRO A 70 -8.66 -28.96 35.32
N LEU A 71 -8.85 -28.15 34.29
CA LEU A 71 -10.07 -28.09 33.48
C LEU A 71 -10.24 -29.31 32.57
N CYS A 72 -9.20 -30.11 32.32
CA CYS A 72 -9.32 -31.34 31.51
C CYS A 72 -9.67 -32.58 32.34
N GLY A 73 -9.81 -32.45 33.66
CA GLY A 73 -10.03 -33.56 34.60
C GLY A 73 -11.38 -34.28 34.45
N SER A 74 -12.40 -33.63 33.87
CA SER A 74 -13.69 -34.24 33.54
C SER A 74 -14.10 -33.96 32.10
N ALA A 75 -15.00 -34.78 31.53
CA ALA A 75 -15.45 -34.63 30.15
C ALA A 75 -16.08 -33.25 29.89
N ALA A 76 -17.02 -32.82 30.76
CA ALA A 76 -17.69 -31.53 30.63
C ALA A 76 -16.73 -30.33 30.73
N ARG A 77 -15.78 -30.35 31.67
CA ARG A 77 -14.81 -29.27 31.80
C ARG A 77 -13.82 -29.22 30.64
N ARG A 78 -13.48 -30.37 30.03
CA ARG A 78 -12.62 -30.42 28.83
C ARG A 78 -13.31 -29.80 27.62
N VAL A 79 -14.61 -30.05 27.45
CA VAL A 79 -15.41 -29.38 26.40
C VAL A 79 -15.44 -27.88 26.64
N GLY A 80 -15.69 -27.43 27.88
CA GLY A 80 -15.65 -26.00 28.23
C GLY A 80 -14.29 -25.35 27.94
N TRP A 81 -13.19 -26.03 28.26
CA TRP A 81 -11.84 -25.57 27.91
C TRP A 81 -11.64 -25.47 26.39
N ALA A 82 -12.04 -26.50 25.63
CA ALA A 82 -11.89 -26.51 24.18
C ALA A 82 -12.70 -25.38 23.52
N VAL A 83 -13.92 -25.12 23.99
CA VAL A 83 -14.75 -24.01 23.51
C VAL A 83 -14.10 -22.66 23.82
N ALA A 84 -13.57 -22.47 25.02
CA ALA A 84 -12.88 -21.23 25.38
C ALA A 84 -11.60 -21.00 24.55
N VAL A 85 -10.79 -22.05 24.35
CA VAL A 85 -9.59 -22.00 23.50
C VAL A 85 -9.96 -21.71 22.06
N PHE A 86 -11.02 -22.33 21.55
CA PHE A 86 -11.53 -22.08 20.21
C PHE A 86 -11.95 -20.62 20.04
N ALA A 87 -12.84 -20.13 20.92
CA ALA A 87 -13.39 -18.78 20.81
C ALA A 87 -12.32 -17.68 20.91
N LEU A 88 -11.45 -17.75 21.92
CA LEU A 88 -10.38 -16.76 22.12
C LEU A 88 -9.29 -16.87 21.04
N GLY A 89 -8.93 -18.09 20.63
CA GLY A 89 -7.99 -18.31 19.53
C GLY A 89 -8.52 -17.74 18.20
N MET A 90 -9.81 -17.95 17.90
CA MET A 90 -10.49 -17.35 16.74
C MET A 90 -10.43 -15.82 16.76
N LEU A 91 -10.65 -15.19 17.91
CA LEU A 91 -10.51 -13.73 18.03
C LEU A 91 -9.09 -13.26 17.68
N GLY A 92 -8.06 -13.99 18.09
CA GLY A 92 -6.68 -13.68 17.71
C GLY A 92 -6.41 -13.86 16.22
N VAL A 93 -7.00 -14.89 15.58
CA VAL A 93 -6.93 -15.06 14.11
C VAL A 93 -7.60 -13.91 13.39
N LEU A 94 -8.78 -13.46 13.85
CA LEU A 94 -9.49 -12.32 13.28
C LEU A 94 -8.70 -11.01 13.44
N ALA A 95 -8.05 -10.80 14.60
CA ALA A 95 -7.16 -9.67 14.80
C ALA A 95 -5.96 -9.71 13.83
N GLY A 96 -5.36 -10.88 13.63
CA GLY A 96 -4.30 -11.07 12.64
C GLY A 96 -4.77 -10.80 11.20
N LEU A 97 -5.99 -11.22 10.85
CA LEU A 97 -6.58 -10.94 9.54
C LEU A 97 -6.83 -9.43 9.33
N ALA A 98 -7.30 -8.73 10.36
CA ALA A 98 -7.49 -7.28 10.32
C ALA A 98 -6.14 -6.52 10.20
N ALA A 99 -5.08 -7.02 10.84
CA ALA A 99 -3.74 -6.47 10.65
C ALA A 99 -3.23 -6.72 9.23
N TYR A 100 -3.42 -7.93 8.70
CA TYR A 100 -3.02 -8.30 7.35
C TYR A 100 -3.72 -7.46 6.28
N SER A 101 -5.03 -7.20 6.41
CA SER A 101 -5.75 -6.32 5.50
C SER A 101 -5.33 -4.85 5.62
N GLY A 102 -4.69 -4.46 6.72
CA GLY A 102 -4.01 -3.19 6.91
C GLY A 102 -2.61 -3.11 6.30
N ASP A 103 -2.21 -4.08 5.47
CA ASP A 103 -0.86 -4.23 4.88
C ASP A 103 0.27 -4.42 5.92
N VAL A 104 -0.07 -4.88 7.13
CA VAL A 104 0.95 -5.30 8.11
C VAL A 104 1.64 -6.56 7.59
N ASP A 105 2.98 -6.56 7.63
CA ASP A 105 3.72 -7.76 7.26
C ASP A 105 3.53 -8.86 8.29
N LEU A 106 3.04 -10.02 7.85
CA LEU A 106 2.99 -11.23 8.66
C LEU A 106 3.97 -12.29 8.15
N GLY A 107 4.90 -11.88 7.28
CA GLY A 107 5.90 -12.73 6.65
C GLY A 107 5.36 -13.53 5.48
N SER A 108 6.07 -14.61 5.16
CA SER A 108 5.78 -15.52 4.06
C SER A 108 4.45 -16.27 4.25
N ALA A 109 3.95 -16.92 3.19
CA ALA A 109 2.76 -17.76 3.27
C ALA A 109 2.89 -18.86 4.35
N GLY A 110 4.06 -19.50 4.45
CA GLY A 110 4.34 -20.50 5.48
C GLY A 110 4.31 -19.92 6.90
N THR A 111 4.86 -18.71 7.08
CA THR A 111 4.79 -17.97 8.35
C THR A 111 3.36 -17.69 8.76
N ARG A 112 2.51 -17.24 7.81
CA ARG A 112 1.10 -16.96 8.07
C ARG A 112 0.32 -18.20 8.46
N ILE A 113 0.58 -19.34 7.79
CA ILE A 113 0.00 -20.64 8.16
C ILE A 113 0.38 -21.00 9.60
N ALA A 114 1.67 -20.91 9.94
CA ALA A 114 2.14 -21.19 11.30
C ALA A 114 1.53 -20.23 12.34
N LEU A 115 1.36 -18.95 12.00
CA LEU A 115 0.78 -17.93 12.88
C LEU A 115 -0.70 -18.21 13.19
N THR A 116 -1.46 -18.87 12.31
CA THR A 116 -2.88 -19.18 12.60
C THR A 116 -3.07 -20.05 13.84
N GLY A 117 -2.11 -20.91 14.17
CA GLY A 117 -2.18 -21.76 15.38
C GLY A 117 -1.69 -21.08 16.66
N VAL A 118 -0.95 -19.97 16.55
CA VAL A 118 -0.34 -19.29 17.70
C VAL A 118 -1.38 -18.74 18.70
N PRO A 119 -2.46 -18.04 18.27
CA PRO A 119 -3.50 -17.57 19.18
C PRO A 119 -4.12 -18.68 20.04
N TYR A 120 -4.35 -19.87 19.47
CA TYR A 120 -4.90 -21.00 20.20
C TYR A 120 -3.93 -21.57 21.21
N ALA A 121 -2.65 -21.71 20.84
CA ALA A 121 -1.62 -22.20 21.75
C ALA A 121 -1.36 -21.23 22.91
N VAL A 122 -1.31 -19.92 22.64
CA VAL A 122 -1.20 -18.86 23.66
C VAL A 122 -2.40 -18.89 24.60
N THR A 123 -3.60 -19.04 24.04
CA THR A 123 -4.83 -19.18 24.85
C THR A 123 -4.78 -20.43 25.72
N ALA A 124 -4.40 -21.58 25.17
CA ALA A 124 -4.24 -22.82 25.92
C ALA A 124 -3.20 -22.67 27.05
N ALA A 125 -2.10 -21.97 26.80
CA ALA A 125 -1.05 -21.67 27.79
C ALA A 125 -1.57 -20.85 28.97
N CYS A 126 -2.53 -19.93 28.76
CA CYS A 126 -3.17 -19.17 29.84
C CYS A 126 -3.94 -20.05 30.84
N PHE A 127 -4.41 -21.22 30.41
CA PHE A 127 -5.13 -22.19 31.25
C PHE A 127 -4.22 -23.21 31.96
N VAL A 128 -2.91 -23.19 31.69
CA VAL A 128 -1.93 -24.04 32.39
C VAL A 128 -1.61 -23.44 33.76
N PRO A 129 -1.61 -24.23 34.86
CA PRO A 129 -1.35 -23.71 36.21
C PRO A 129 0.08 -23.21 36.45
N ASN A 130 1.01 -23.39 35.51
CA ASN A 130 2.39 -22.96 35.62
C ASN A 130 2.53 -21.44 35.35
N ARG A 131 3.01 -20.69 36.36
CA ARG A 131 3.20 -19.23 36.26
C ARG A 131 4.15 -18.80 35.14
N GLY A 132 5.23 -19.55 34.90
CA GLY A 132 6.19 -19.22 33.84
C GLY A 132 5.57 -19.31 32.45
N VAL A 133 4.74 -20.33 32.22
CA VAL A 133 4.01 -20.52 30.95
C VAL A 133 2.97 -19.42 30.75
N ARG A 134 2.24 -19.04 31.82
CA ARG A 134 1.27 -17.94 31.75
C ARG A 134 1.94 -16.59 31.48
N LEU A 135 3.07 -16.29 32.12
CA LEU A 135 3.84 -15.08 31.85
C LEU A 135 4.34 -15.05 30.40
N GLY A 136 4.83 -16.18 29.89
CA GLY A 136 5.21 -16.30 28.48
C GLY A 136 4.04 -16.03 27.53
N ALA A 137 2.85 -16.54 27.83
CA ALA A 137 1.65 -16.27 27.05
C ALA A 137 1.26 -14.77 27.07
N VAL A 138 1.33 -14.13 28.24
CA VAL A 138 1.08 -12.68 28.37
C VAL A 138 2.12 -11.86 27.59
N ALA A 139 3.40 -12.24 27.65
CA ALA A 139 4.46 -11.58 26.89
C ALA A 139 4.23 -11.72 25.37
N ALA A 140 3.82 -12.89 24.89
CA ALA A 140 3.47 -13.11 23.49
C ALA A 140 2.28 -12.25 23.04
N LEU A 141 1.23 -12.13 23.88
CA LEU A 141 0.10 -11.24 23.59
C LEU A 141 0.53 -9.78 23.54
N ALA A 142 1.35 -9.33 24.50
CA ALA A 142 1.87 -7.97 24.52
C ALA A 142 2.71 -7.66 23.27
N ALA A 143 3.61 -8.57 22.87
CA ALA A 143 4.40 -8.43 21.65
C ALA A 143 3.51 -8.37 20.40
N GLY A 144 2.48 -9.21 20.32
CA GLY A 144 1.50 -9.19 19.23
C GLY A 144 0.73 -7.87 19.15
N LEU A 145 0.29 -7.33 20.29
CA LEU A 145 -0.39 -6.03 20.36
C LEU A 145 0.52 -4.87 19.96
N VAL A 146 1.77 -4.85 20.44
CA VAL A 146 2.76 -3.82 20.08
C VAL A 146 3.06 -3.89 18.60
N TYR A 147 3.27 -5.09 18.06
CA TYR A 147 3.56 -5.26 16.64
C TYR A 147 2.36 -4.88 15.77
N GLY A 148 1.19 -5.44 16.04
CA GLY A 148 -0.02 -5.17 15.24
C GLY A 148 -0.55 -3.75 15.37
N GLY A 149 -0.38 -3.10 16.51
CA GLY A 149 -0.90 -1.76 16.77
C GLY A 149 0.03 -0.61 16.36
N PHE A 150 1.35 -0.82 16.39
CA PHE A 150 2.32 0.28 16.20
C PHE A 150 3.37 -0.03 15.15
N VAL A 151 4.13 -1.11 15.33
CA VAL A 151 5.29 -1.41 14.46
C VAL A 151 4.86 -1.76 13.04
N GLY A 152 3.89 -2.67 12.92
CA GLY A 152 3.33 -3.13 11.66
C GLY A 152 2.72 -2.00 10.82
N PRO A 153 1.79 -1.20 11.38
CA PRO A 153 1.20 -0.07 10.66
C PRO A 153 2.23 0.98 10.23
N ALA A 154 3.22 1.29 11.07
CA ALA A 154 4.28 2.22 10.71
C ALA A 154 5.13 1.70 9.54
N GLN A 155 5.52 0.42 9.58
CA GLN A 155 6.25 -0.23 8.49
C GLN A 155 5.41 -0.33 7.20
N ALA A 156 4.12 -0.62 7.32
CA ALA A 156 3.19 -0.63 6.18
C ALA A 156 3.11 0.75 5.52
N GLY A 157 2.99 1.81 6.31
CA GLY A 157 3.02 3.19 5.82
C GLY A 157 4.32 3.53 5.09
N GLN A 158 5.47 3.19 5.68
CA GLN A 158 6.76 3.43 5.06
C GLN A 158 6.95 2.67 3.74
N ARG A 159 6.51 1.41 3.66
CA ARG A 159 6.56 0.62 2.43
C ARG A 159 5.63 1.16 1.34
N ARG A 160 4.42 1.56 1.70
CA ARG A 160 3.48 2.21 0.75
C ARG A 160 4.10 3.50 0.20
N HIS A 161 4.68 4.32 1.06
CA HIS A 161 5.33 5.56 0.64
C HIS A 161 6.54 5.30 -0.27
N ALA A 162 7.40 4.35 0.08
CA ALA A 162 8.52 3.94 -0.77
C ALA A 162 8.07 3.37 -2.12
N ALA A 163 6.98 2.59 -2.14
CA ALA A 163 6.40 2.06 -3.37
C ALA A 163 5.81 3.16 -4.25
N GLU A 164 5.19 4.18 -3.67
CA GLU A 164 4.67 5.34 -4.38
C GLU A 164 5.80 6.18 -5.02
N ILE A 165 6.88 6.43 -4.27
CA ILE A 165 8.09 7.08 -4.81
C ILE A 165 8.68 6.25 -5.95
N ALA A 166 8.83 4.94 -5.77
CA ALA A 166 9.37 4.05 -6.78
C ALA A 166 8.52 4.05 -8.05
N ARG A 167 7.20 4.10 -7.89
CA ARG A 167 6.24 4.16 -9.00
C ARG A 167 6.33 5.48 -9.77
N PHE A 168 6.53 6.62 -9.10
CA PHE A 168 6.80 7.87 -9.81
C PHE A 168 8.15 7.82 -10.55
N ARG A 169 9.14 7.12 -10.00
CA ARG A 169 10.48 6.94 -10.59
C ARG A 169 10.59 5.84 -11.65
N GLU A 170 9.49 5.27 -12.11
CA GLU A 170 9.54 4.24 -13.16
C GLU A 170 10.18 4.78 -14.45
N HIS A 171 9.99 6.08 -14.74
CA HIS A 171 10.53 6.76 -15.91
C HIS A 171 11.30 8.03 -15.51
N PRO A 172 12.50 7.92 -14.91
CA PRO A 172 13.23 9.06 -14.36
C PRO A 172 13.65 10.05 -15.46
N GLY A 173 13.83 9.57 -16.69
CA GLY A 173 14.13 10.41 -17.86
C GLY A 173 12.99 11.31 -18.32
N LEU A 174 11.81 11.26 -17.69
CA LEU A 174 10.68 12.15 -17.97
C LEU A 174 10.37 13.11 -16.81
N LEU A 175 10.94 12.88 -15.63
CA LEU A 175 10.66 13.69 -14.45
C LEU A 175 11.52 14.95 -14.45
N TYR A 176 11.02 16.00 -15.10
CA TYR A 176 11.67 17.29 -15.14
C TYR A 176 10.77 18.38 -14.60
N LEU A 177 11.31 19.21 -13.70
CA LEU A 177 10.61 20.34 -13.10
C LEU A 177 11.28 21.65 -13.53
N GLY A 178 10.49 22.67 -13.81
CA GLY A 178 10.96 24.04 -14.01
C GLY A 178 10.80 24.86 -12.73
N ALA A 179 11.64 25.88 -12.55
CA ALA A 179 11.46 26.81 -11.44
C ALA A 179 10.14 27.56 -11.61
N ALA A 180 9.32 27.62 -10.55
CA ALA A 180 8.03 28.27 -10.61
C ALA A 180 8.18 29.73 -11.08
N PRO A 181 7.41 30.16 -12.10
CA PRO A 181 7.40 31.56 -12.53
C PRO A 181 7.08 32.51 -11.38
N SER A 182 7.60 33.73 -11.43
CA SER A 182 7.44 34.71 -10.35
C SER A 182 5.96 34.95 -10.01
N GLY A 183 5.60 34.78 -8.73
CA GLY A 183 4.22 34.93 -8.27
C GLY A 183 3.31 33.72 -8.53
N MET A 184 3.85 32.61 -9.04
CA MET A 184 3.15 31.35 -9.24
C MET A 184 3.72 30.24 -8.36
N ARG A 185 2.93 29.18 -8.17
CA ARG A 185 3.32 27.94 -7.49
C ARG A 185 2.84 26.73 -8.27
N VAL A 186 3.47 25.58 -8.04
CA VAL A 186 2.95 24.31 -8.56
C VAL A 186 1.58 24.05 -7.95
N SER A 187 0.61 23.79 -8.81
CA SER A 187 -0.78 23.49 -8.43
C SER A 187 -1.10 22.02 -8.65
N ARG A 188 -0.55 21.42 -9.70
CA ARG A 188 -0.73 20.02 -10.05
C ARG A 188 0.49 19.53 -10.83
N ALA A 189 0.89 18.30 -10.59
CA ALA A 189 1.84 17.55 -11.39
C ALA A 189 1.23 16.18 -11.71
N VAL A 190 1.38 15.70 -12.94
CA VAL A 190 0.82 14.43 -13.37
C VAL A 190 1.90 13.59 -14.02
N VAL A 191 2.12 12.39 -13.50
CA VAL A 191 3.02 11.40 -14.09
C VAL A 191 2.18 10.41 -14.89
N GLY A 192 2.29 10.47 -16.22
CA GLY A 192 1.71 9.51 -17.14
C GLY A 192 2.76 8.51 -17.68
N PRO A 193 2.34 7.51 -18.47
CA PRO A 193 3.23 6.46 -18.96
C PRO A 193 4.31 6.96 -19.93
N ALA A 194 4.07 8.08 -20.63
CA ALA A 194 5.00 8.66 -21.60
C ALA A 194 5.16 10.19 -21.45
N TYR A 195 4.66 10.75 -20.34
CA TYR A 195 4.74 12.18 -20.08
C TYR A 195 4.75 12.52 -18.59
N PHE A 196 5.28 13.69 -18.28
CA PHE A 196 5.17 14.35 -16.99
C PHE A 196 4.69 15.79 -17.22
N SER A 197 3.58 16.19 -16.62
CA SER A 197 3.04 17.54 -16.77
C SER A 197 3.01 18.28 -15.44
N VAL A 198 3.29 19.58 -15.44
CA VAL A 198 3.27 20.45 -14.27
C VAL A 198 2.50 21.72 -14.60
N ASP A 199 1.54 22.02 -13.74
CA ASP A 199 0.63 23.15 -13.83
C ASP A 199 1.01 24.20 -12.78
N TYR A 200 1.38 25.40 -13.20
CA TYR A 200 1.62 26.53 -12.30
C TYR A 200 0.42 27.46 -12.27
N ARG A 201 0.05 27.91 -11.07
CA ARG A 201 -1.02 28.89 -10.85
C ARG A 201 -0.54 30.07 -9.99
N PRO A 202 -1.12 31.27 -10.18
CA PRO A 202 -0.89 32.43 -9.33
C PRO A 202 -1.15 32.15 -7.85
N VAL A 203 -0.30 32.71 -6.99
CA VAL A 203 -0.42 32.61 -5.53
C VAL A 203 -1.48 33.58 -4.98
N ARG A 204 -1.75 34.68 -5.70
CA ARG A 204 -2.65 35.75 -5.23
C ARG A 204 -4.12 35.40 -5.50
N GLU A 205 -4.93 35.41 -4.44
CA GLU A 205 -6.39 35.26 -4.53
C GLU A 205 -6.99 36.34 -5.45
N GLY A 206 -7.91 35.93 -6.35
CA GLY A 206 -8.54 36.81 -7.34
C GLY A 206 -7.88 36.89 -8.72
N TYR A 207 -6.75 36.18 -8.93
CA TYR A 207 -6.06 36.08 -10.22
C TYR A 207 -6.02 34.64 -10.75
N GLU A 208 -7.15 33.92 -10.67
CA GLU A 208 -7.23 32.48 -11.03
C GLU A 208 -7.05 32.19 -12.53
N SER A 209 -7.02 33.21 -13.40
CA SER A 209 -6.97 33.06 -14.85
C SER A 209 -5.57 32.83 -15.42
N GLY A 210 -4.51 32.94 -14.61
CA GLY A 210 -3.14 32.66 -15.05
C GLY A 210 -2.83 31.16 -14.99
N TYR A 211 -2.44 30.57 -16.12
CA TYR A 211 -2.01 29.18 -16.18
C TYR A 211 -0.74 29.06 -17.03
N VAL A 212 0.24 28.32 -16.50
CA VAL A 212 1.45 27.94 -17.21
C VAL A 212 1.58 26.44 -17.11
N GLY A 213 1.63 25.77 -18.25
CA GLY A 213 1.87 24.35 -18.35
C GLY A 213 3.31 24.07 -18.72
N LEU A 214 3.92 23.10 -18.06
CA LEU A 214 5.15 22.43 -18.48
C LEU A 214 4.78 20.99 -18.78
N VAL A 215 5.11 20.49 -19.96
CA VAL A 215 4.87 19.10 -20.37
C VAL A 215 6.18 18.53 -20.86
N VAL A 216 6.59 17.43 -20.26
CA VAL A 216 7.80 16.67 -20.61
C VAL A 216 7.32 15.35 -21.18
N ARG A 217 7.80 14.97 -22.35
CA ARG A 217 7.37 13.73 -23.03
C ARG A 217 8.55 13.00 -23.63
N THR A 218 8.38 11.69 -23.80
CA THR A 218 9.32 10.88 -24.57
C THR A 218 9.38 11.42 -26.01
N PRO A 219 10.55 11.59 -26.62
CA PRO A 219 10.66 12.12 -27.97
C PRO A 219 10.05 11.12 -28.95
N LEU A 220 8.86 11.44 -29.46
CA LEU A 220 8.14 10.62 -30.44
C LEU A 220 8.60 10.89 -31.88
N THR A 221 9.29 12.00 -32.12
CA THR A 221 9.70 12.47 -33.46
C THR A 221 11.19 12.87 -33.51
N PRO A 222 11.81 12.94 -34.71
CA PRO A 222 13.05 13.70 -34.89
C PRO A 222 12.85 15.17 -34.45
N ALA A 223 13.95 15.92 -34.33
CA ALA A 223 13.99 17.29 -33.76
C ALA A 223 12.74 18.14 -34.08
N PRO A 224 12.22 18.94 -33.12
CA PRO A 224 10.98 19.69 -33.28
C PRO A 224 10.91 20.43 -34.62
N ARG A 225 9.86 20.17 -35.40
CA ARG A 225 9.62 20.78 -36.71
C ARG A 225 8.22 21.36 -36.75
N CYS A 226 8.09 22.50 -37.41
CA CYS A 226 6.78 23.05 -37.70
C CYS A 226 6.01 22.11 -38.63
N PRO A 227 4.71 21.86 -38.35
CA PRO A 227 3.89 21.02 -39.22
C PRO A 227 3.76 21.67 -40.61
N GLU A 228 3.85 20.84 -41.65
CA GLU A 228 3.57 21.20 -43.04
C GLU A 228 2.35 20.39 -43.52
N PRO A 229 1.21 21.03 -43.85
CA PRO A 229 0.96 22.47 -43.81
C PRO A 229 0.75 23.01 -42.39
N ALA A 230 1.03 24.31 -42.20
CA ALA A 230 0.82 24.98 -40.92
C ALA A 230 -0.66 25.00 -40.51
N ASP A 231 -0.92 24.86 -39.20
CA ASP A 231 -2.26 24.98 -38.63
C ASP A 231 -2.87 26.36 -38.97
N LYS A 232 -4.14 26.37 -39.41
CA LYS A 232 -4.87 27.60 -39.69
C LYS A 232 -4.95 28.46 -38.43
N GLY A 233 -4.44 29.70 -38.50
CA GLY A 233 -4.46 30.65 -37.38
C GLY A 233 -3.34 30.47 -36.36
N ALA A 234 -2.36 29.60 -36.64
CA ALA A 234 -1.14 29.46 -35.87
C ALA A 234 0.08 29.95 -36.67
N THR A 235 1.01 30.61 -35.99
CA THR A 235 2.34 30.89 -36.53
C THR A 235 3.33 29.95 -35.86
N CYS A 236 4.08 29.18 -36.65
CA CYS A 236 5.14 28.30 -36.17
C CYS A 236 6.50 28.73 -36.72
N THR A 237 7.51 28.82 -35.86
CA THR A 237 8.91 29.10 -36.23
C THR A 237 9.85 28.24 -35.41
N VAL A 238 10.95 27.74 -35.99
CA VAL A 238 12.04 27.10 -35.25
C VAL A 238 13.25 28.03 -35.27
N ASP A 239 13.83 28.31 -34.10
CA ASP A 239 14.98 29.21 -33.99
C ASP A 239 16.34 28.49 -34.20
N ALA A 240 17.43 29.25 -34.19
CA ALA A 240 18.78 28.73 -34.37
C ALA A 240 19.24 27.76 -33.26
N HIS A 241 18.56 27.77 -32.10
CA HIS A 241 18.83 26.88 -30.98
C HIS A 241 17.95 25.62 -31.01
N GLY A 242 17.16 25.43 -32.07
CA GLY A 242 16.25 24.31 -32.23
C GLY A 242 15.00 24.40 -31.34
N VAL A 243 14.67 25.59 -30.83
CA VAL A 243 13.43 25.84 -30.09
C VAL A 243 12.31 26.09 -31.09
N MET A 244 11.30 25.24 -31.09
CA MET A 244 10.07 25.43 -31.85
C MET A 244 9.13 26.34 -31.07
N ARG A 245 8.65 27.39 -31.72
CA ARG A 245 7.72 28.36 -31.18
C ARG A 245 6.42 28.27 -31.96
N VAL A 246 5.31 28.09 -31.24
CA VAL A 246 3.96 28.11 -31.80
C VAL A 246 3.17 29.22 -31.11
N ILE A 247 2.56 30.09 -31.91
CA ILE A 247 1.66 31.14 -31.43
C ILE A 247 0.29 30.89 -32.03
N ARG A 248 -0.72 30.70 -31.18
CA ARG A 248 -2.12 30.52 -31.59
C ARG A 248 -2.94 31.70 -31.10
N ARG A 249 -3.76 32.27 -32.00
CA ARG A 249 -4.76 33.28 -31.61
C ARG A 249 -6.04 32.57 -31.22
N LEU A 250 -6.44 32.72 -29.97
CA LEU A 250 -7.66 32.14 -29.43
C LEU A 250 -8.88 33.05 -29.76
N PRO A 251 -10.10 32.47 -29.81
CA PRO A 251 -11.33 33.26 -29.86
C PRO A 251 -11.37 34.26 -28.70
N GLY A 252 -11.62 35.54 -28.99
CA GLY A 252 -11.59 36.61 -27.98
C GLY A 252 -10.28 37.42 -27.93
N GLY A 253 -9.33 37.16 -28.84
CA GLY A 253 -8.11 37.98 -29.00
C GLY A 253 -6.96 37.60 -28.05
N ALA A 254 -7.16 36.61 -27.18
CA ALA A 254 -6.10 36.05 -26.36
C ALA A 254 -5.06 35.32 -27.24
N VAL A 255 -3.82 35.32 -26.78
CA VAL A 255 -2.68 34.68 -27.47
C VAL A 255 -2.18 33.55 -26.60
N ASP A 256 -2.12 32.35 -27.17
CA ASP A 256 -1.50 31.18 -26.56
C ASP A 256 -0.12 30.98 -27.18
N ILE A 257 0.91 30.96 -26.34
CA ILE A 257 2.30 30.79 -26.76
C ILE A 257 2.80 29.47 -26.20
N ALA A 258 3.30 28.61 -27.08
CA ALA A 258 3.97 27.37 -26.72
C ALA A 258 5.42 27.38 -27.25
N LEU A 259 6.36 26.99 -26.41
CA LEU A 259 7.76 26.76 -26.76
C LEU A 259 8.10 25.30 -26.50
N THR A 260 8.63 24.62 -27.52
CA THR A 260 9.04 23.23 -27.45
C THR A 260 10.54 23.13 -27.74
N GLN A 261 11.27 22.48 -26.85
CA GLN A 261 12.71 22.24 -26.98
C GLN A 261 13.04 20.80 -26.63
N ARG A 262 14.01 20.22 -27.34
CA ARG A 262 14.59 18.94 -26.95
C ARG A 262 15.59 19.15 -25.81
N HIS A 263 15.42 18.40 -24.74
CA HIS A 263 16.29 18.44 -23.57
C HIS A 263 16.77 17.01 -23.27
N HIS A 264 18.01 16.70 -23.66
CA HIS A 264 18.58 15.34 -23.64
C HIS A 264 17.67 14.31 -24.34
N ASP A 265 17.20 13.31 -23.60
CA ASP A 265 16.35 12.21 -24.05
C ASP A 265 14.86 12.52 -23.87
N ALA A 266 14.49 13.77 -23.57
CA ALA A 266 13.13 14.23 -23.41
C ALA A 266 12.81 15.41 -24.35
N GLU A 267 11.53 15.60 -24.64
CA GLU A 267 11.01 16.81 -25.24
C GLU A 267 10.23 17.60 -24.20
N VAL A 268 10.54 18.88 -24.06
CA VAL A 268 9.94 19.77 -23.09
C VAL A 268 9.15 20.85 -23.81
N GLU A 269 7.88 20.95 -23.49
CA GLU A 269 6.95 21.97 -23.97
C GLU A 269 6.53 22.85 -22.80
N VAL A 270 6.64 24.17 -22.94
CA VAL A 270 6.05 25.13 -22.01
C VAL A 270 4.99 25.94 -22.75
N GLY A 271 3.84 26.13 -22.13
CA GLY A 271 2.71 26.86 -22.71
C GLY A 271 2.08 27.82 -21.71
N SER A 272 1.65 28.99 -22.18
CA SER A 272 0.86 29.89 -21.36
C SER A 272 0.02 30.86 -22.19
N GLN A 273 -1.12 31.25 -21.60
CA GLN A 273 -1.97 32.35 -22.04
C GLN A 273 -1.67 33.66 -21.29
N SER A 274 -0.88 33.58 -20.21
CA SER A 274 -0.63 34.69 -19.27
C SER A 274 0.82 35.16 -19.21
N LEU A 275 1.77 34.25 -19.46
CA LEU A 275 3.18 34.61 -19.58
C LEU A 275 3.50 34.99 -21.01
N ASP A 276 4.38 35.97 -21.15
CA ASP A 276 5.01 36.29 -22.42
C ASP A 276 6.08 35.26 -22.78
N GLU A 277 6.58 35.36 -24.01
CA GLU A 277 7.63 34.46 -24.50
C GLU A 277 8.90 34.52 -23.65
N SER A 278 9.26 35.69 -23.10
CA SER A 278 10.46 35.83 -22.26
C SER A 278 10.32 35.05 -20.95
N GLY A 279 9.13 35.06 -20.34
CA GLY A 279 8.79 34.24 -19.18
C GLY A 279 8.86 32.74 -19.48
N LEU A 280 8.33 32.31 -20.63
CA LEU A 280 8.37 30.91 -21.05
C LEU A 280 9.81 30.42 -21.35
N ARG A 281 10.64 31.24 -22.00
CA ARG A 281 12.06 30.92 -22.20
C ARG A 281 12.80 30.77 -20.88
N ARG A 282 12.53 31.63 -19.90
CA ARG A 282 13.11 31.51 -18.55
C ARG A 282 12.70 30.21 -17.88
N LEU A 283 11.44 29.80 -18.02
CA LEU A 283 10.97 28.52 -17.51
C LEU A 283 11.74 27.36 -18.16
N LEU A 284 11.86 27.33 -19.49
CA LEU A 284 12.66 26.31 -20.21
C LEU A 284 14.11 26.26 -19.73
N HIS A 285 14.75 27.41 -19.49
CA HIS A 285 16.13 27.47 -19.00
C HIS A 285 16.31 27.00 -17.55
N THR A 286 15.23 26.93 -16.76
CA THR A 286 15.28 26.45 -15.37
C THR A 286 14.83 25.00 -15.23
N VAL A 287 14.56 24.30 -16.34
CA VAL A 287 14.18 22.89 -16.33
C VAL A 287 15.34 22.04 -15.84
N HIS A 288 15.09 21.21 -14.84
CA HIS A 288 16.06 20.29 -14.25
C HIS A 288 15.39 18.95 -13.88
N PRO A 289 16.16 17.86 -13.77
CA PRO A 289 15.64 16.59 -13.26
C PRO A 289 15.04 16.79 -11.87
N LEU A 290 13.85 16.24 -11.64
CA LEU A 290 13.13 16.34 -10.38
C LEU A 290 13.95 15.67 -9.26
N SER A 291 14.35 16.46 -8.25
CA SER A 291 15.10 15.94 -7.11
C SER A 291 14.21 15.16 -6.12
N ASP A 292 14.85 14.33 -5.30
CA ASP A 292 14.19 13.57 -4.23
C ASP A 292 13.41 14.49 -3.28
N THR A 293 14.01 15.61 -2.90
CA THR A 293 13.40 16.60 -2.01
C THR A 293 12.19 17.29 -2.63
N GLU A 294 12.21 17.54 -3.94
CA GLU A 294 11.09 18.16 -4.65
C GLU A 294 9.95 17.19 -4.86
N LEU A 295 10.25 15.94 -5.22
CA LEU A 295 9.24 14.88 -5.30
C LEU A 295 8.54 14.69 -3.96
N GLU A 296 9.30 14.62 -2.86
CA GLU A 296 8.73 14.53 -1.51
C GLU A 296 7.86 15.75 -1.15
N SER A 297 8.28 16.96 -1.55
CA SER A 297 7.48 18.17 -1.33
C SER A 297 6.15 18.09 -2.09
N LEU A 298 6.19 17.71 -3.37
CA LEU A 298 4.99 17.57 -4.21
C LEU A 298 4.02 16.50 -3.68
N MET A 299 4.55 15.39 -3.15
CA MET A 299 3.74 14.36 -2.51
C MET A 299 3.11 14.86 -1.21
N ARG A 300 3.87 15.57 -0.37
CA ARG A 300 3.39 16.15 0.89
C ARG A 300 2.28 17.17 0.66
N GLU A 301 2.41 17.97 -0.38
CA GLU A 301 1.41 18.97 -0.79
C GLU A 301 0.23 18.38 -1.55
N LYS A 302 0.24 17.06 -1.84
CA LYS A 302 -0.73 16.37 -2.71
C LYS A 302 -0.87 17.02 -4.09
N ALA A 303 0.23 17.61 -4.58
CA ALA A 303 0.28 18.27 -5.87
C ALA A 303 0.54 17.26 -7.00
N ILE A 304 1.20 16.13 -6.73
CA ILE A 304 1.51 15.10 -7.73
C ILE A 304 0.52 13.93 -7.72
N THR A 305 0.07 13.51 -8.90
CA THR A 305 -0.80 12.35 -9.08
C THR A 305 -0.37 11.49 -10.28
N GLN A 306 -0.85 10.26 -10.37
CA GLN A 306 -0.74 9.48 -11.60
C GLN A 306 -1.79 9.87 -12.63
N GLY A 307 -1.37 9.98 -13.89
CA GLY A 307 -2.27 10.03 -15.04
C GLY A 307 -2.66 8.61 -15.45
N HIS A 308 -3.91 8.44 -15.86
CA HIS A 308 -4.43 7.18 -16.41
C HIS A 308 -4.39 7.20 -17.94
#